data_AF-A0A199VK31-F1
#
_entry.id   AF-A0A199VK31-F1
#
_cell.length_a   1.000
_cell.length_b   1.000
_cell.length_c   1.000
_cell.angle_alpha   90.00
_cell.angle_beta   90.00
_cell.angle_gamma   90.00
#
_symmetry.space_group_name_H-M   'P 1'
#
loop_
_entity.id
_entity.type
_entity.pdbx_description
1 polymer ?
#
loop_
_entity_poly.entity_id
_entity_poly.type
_entity_poly.pdbx_seq_one_letter_code
_entity_poly.pdbx_strand_id
1 'polypeptide(L)'
;AATLARFSKMTVEDSRKILPADLCPSWLKWLNQELIKIWPYVNEAASELIRSSVEPVLEQYRSAILDSLKFSKLTLGTVAPQFTGVSIIEDDESGITMDLELNWDANPNLVLDIRTKLGLSLPIQVKDIGFTGVFRLIFRPLVDQFPCFGAVCYSLREKKKLDFKLKVVGGEISSLPGISDAIERTIRDAVEDTLTWPVRKVVPILPGDYSDLELKPVGTLEVKLVQARDLTNKDLVGKSDPFAILYIRPLRDRMKTSKIINNDLNPIWNEHFEFIVEDINTQNLTVKIYDDDGVQASELIGCAQVRLKDLQPGKVKDIWLKLVKDLEVQRDKKDRGEISASEAHLEIVEISRNRFGAK
;
A
#
# COMPACT_ATOMS: atom_id res chain seq x y z
N ALA A 1 36.32 -26.02 7.74
CA ALA A 1 36.20 -25.15 6.55
C ALA A 1 34.88 -25.35 5.79
N ALA A 2 34.56 -26.57 5.33
CA ALA A 2 33.34 -26.84 4.55
C ALA A 2 32.01 -26.60 5.30
N THR A 3 31.96 -26.86 6.61
CA THR A 3 30.77 -26.60 7.45
C THR A 3 30.51 -25.09 7.66
N LEU A 4 31.57 -24.30 7.88
CA LEU A 4 31.50 -22.84 8.02
C LEU A 4 31.09 -22.15 6.70
N ALA A 5 31.61 -22.63 5.56
CA ALA A 5 31.21 -22.16 4.24
C ALA A 5 29.75 -22.50 3.86
N ARG A 6 29.15 -23.47 4.57
CA ARG A 6 27.73 -23.84 4.43
C ARG A 6 26.82 -22.87 5.18
N PHE A 7 27.22 -22.43 6.38
CA PHE A 7 26.48 -21.43 7.16
C PHE A 7 26.53 -20.03 6.55
N SER A 8 27.65 -19.64 5.94
CA SER A 8 27.78 -18.32 5.28
C SER A 8 26.92 -18.16 4.02
N LYS A 9 26.28 -19.25 3.56
CA LYS A 9 25.41 -19.27 2.37
C LYS A 9 23.95 -19.59 2.73
N MET A 10 23.64 -19.76 4.01
CA MET A 10 22.27 -20.05 4.46
C MET A 10 21.42 -18.78 4.38
N THR A 11 20.25 -18.92 3.77
CA THR A 11 19.21 -17.90 3.81
C THR A 11 18.46 -17.95 5.15
N VAL A 12 17.68 -16.91 5.46
CA VAL A 12 16.78 -16.88 6.63
C VAL A 12 15.76 -18.04 6.59
N GLU A 13 15.43 -18.53 5.40
CA GLU A 13 14.53 -19.67 5.21
C GLU A 13 15.22 -21.02 5.51
N ASP A 14 16.53 -21.12 5.24
CA ASP A 14 17.33 -22.29 5.59
C ASP A 14 17.57 -22.38 7.10
N SER A 15 17.74 -21.25 7.79
CA SER A 15 17.92 -21.23 9.25
C SER A 15 16.65 -21.65 10.00
N ARG A 16 15.46 -21.26 9.50
CA ARG A 16 14.16 -21.66 10.06
C ARG A 16 13.85 -23.15 9.95
N LYS A 17 14.45 -23.87 9.00
CA LYS A 17 14.28 -25.33 8.84
C LYS A 17 15.17 -26.14 9.79
N ILE A 18 16.24 -25.53 10.30
CA ILE A 18 17.26 -26.21 11.11
C ILE A 18 17.08 -25.89 12.60
N LEU A 19 16.49 -24.74 12.93
CA LEU A 19 16.22 -24.33 14.30
C LEU A 19 14.80 -24.73 14.71
N PRO A 20 14.61 -25.59 15.74
CA PRO A 20 13.28 -25.92 16.24
C PRO A 20 12.58 -24.67 16.82
N ALA A 21 11.24 -24.65 16.73
CA ALA A 21 10.40 -23.47 16.99
C ALA A 21 10.47 -22.92 18.43
N ASP A 22 11.02 -23.70 19.35
CA ASP A 22 11.28 -23.41 20.76
C ASP A 22 12.55 -22.58 21.02
N LEU A 23 13.38 -22.34 19.99
CA LEU A 23 14.54 -21.44 20.03
C LEU A 23 14.21 -19.99 19.67
N CYS A 24 13.02 -19.49 20.05
CA CYS A 24 12.81 -18.04 20.07
C CYS A 24 13.90 -17.42 20.97
N PRO A 25 14.81 -16.59 20.43
CA PRO A 25 15.93 -16.08 21.21
C PRO A 25 15.43 -15.35 22.45
N SER A 26 16.14 -15.45 23.58
CA SER A 26 15.73 -14.81 24.84
C SER A 26 15.45 -13.31 24.68
N TRP A 27 16.13 -12.65 23.73
CA TRP A 27 15.92 -11.24 23.42
C TRP A 27 14.58 -10.95 22.73
N LEU A 28 14.03 -11.87 21.94
CA LEU A 28 12.73 -11.68 21.29
C LEU A 28 11.58 -11.93 22.28
N LYS A 29 11.83 -12.75 23.32
CA LYS A 29 10.85 -13.02 24.39
C LYS A 29 10.54 -11.78 25.21
N TRP A 30 11.55 -11.01 25.64
CA TRP A 30 11.30 -9.81 26.45
C TRP A 30 10.57 -8.73 25.63
N LEU A 31 10.93 -8.55 24.35
CA LEU A 31 10.29 -7.54 23.50
C LEU A 31 8.80 -7.83 23.30
N ASN A 32 8.45 -9.10 23.08
CA ASN A 32 7.06 -9.52 23.02
C ASN A 32 6.33 -9.33 24.37
N GLN A 33 6.98 -9.61 25.50
CA GLN A 33 6.41 -9.37 26.84
C GLN A 33 6.16 -7.89 27.11
N GLU A 34 7.08 -7.02 26.69
CA GLU A 34 6.91 -5.57 26.77
C GLU A 34 5.74 -5.12 25.91
N LEU A 35 5.71 -5.55 24.64
CA LEU A 35 4.63 -5.23 23.73
C LEU A 35 3.26 -5.62 24.30
N ILE A 36 3.12 -6.83 24.88
CA ILE A 36 1.88 -7.27 25.54
C ILE A 36 1.46 -6.30 26.64
N LYS A 37 2.40 -5.79 27.45
CA LYS A 37 2.10 -4.86 28.55
C LYS A 37 1.68 -3.48 28.05
N ILE A 38 2.31 -2.98 27.00
CA ILE A 38 1.99 -1.66 26.42
C ILE A 38 0.83 -1.72 25.42
N TRP A 39 0.42 -2.93 25.00
CA TRP A 39 -0.57 -3.13 23.95
C TRP A 39 -1.88 -2.36 24.15
N PRO A 40 -2.47 -2.24 25.36
CA PRO A 40 -3.69 -1.44 25.52
C PRO A 40 -3.52 0.02 25.08
N TYR A 41 -2.35 0.61 25.31
CA TYR A 41 -2.01 1.98 24.90
C TYR A 41 -1.71 2.06 23.40
N VAL A 42 -0.96 1.07 22.87
CA VAL A 42 -0.69 0.95 21.43
C VAL A 42 -1.99 0.76 20.65
N ASN A 43 -2.90 -0.08 21.13
CA ASN A 43 -4.21 -0.30 20.55
C ASN A 43 -4.99 1.01 20.44
N GLU A 44 -5.03 1.82 21.50
CA GLU A 44 -5.74 3.09 21.48
C GLU A 44 -5.11 4.06 20.47
N ALA A 45 -3.80 4.29 20.56
CA ALA A 45 -3.09 5.22 19.70
C ALA A 45 -3.14 4.80 18.21
N ALA A 46 -2.95 3.52 17.93
CA ALA A 46 -3.01 3.00 16.57
C ALA A 46 -4.44 2.99 16.02
N SER A 47 -5.46 2.75 16.86
CA SER A 47 -6.86 2.89 16.45
C SER A 47 -7.18 4.32 16.03
N GLU A 48 -6.74 5.32 16.79
CA GLU A 48 -6.96 6.73 16.43
C GLU A 48 -6.17 7.14 15.18
N LEU A 49 -4.95 6.65 15.01
CA LEU A 49 -4.16 6.85 13.80
C LEU A 49 -4.87 6.26 12.57
N ILE A 50 -5.41 5.05 12.69
CA ILE A 50 -6.16 4.39 11.61
C ILE A 50 -7.44 5.18 11.32
N ARG A 51 -8.18 5.61 12.34
CA ARG A 51 -9.39 6.42 12.16
C ARG A 51 -9.08 7.69 11.37
N SER A 52 -8.14 8.49 11.85
CA SER A 52 -7.76 9.77 11.24
C SER A 52 -7.17 9.61 9.83
N SER A 53 -6.54 8.47 9.54
CA SER A 53 -5.96 8.19 8.22
C SER A 53 -6.97 7.60 7.22
N VAL A 54 -7.86 6.72 7.68
CA VAL A 54 -8.75 5.94 6.82
C VAL A 54 -10.11 6.61 6.62
N GLU A 55 -10.67 7.30 7.61
CA GLU A 55 -11.97 8.00 7.44
C GLU A 55 -11.97 9.03 6.30
N PRO A 56 -10.95 9.89 6.13
CA PRO A 56 -10.91 10.82 5.00
C PRO A 56 -10.81 10.11 3.65
N VAL A 57 -10.20 8.92 3.60
CA VAL A 57 -10.12 8.12 2.38
C VAL A 57 -11.48 7.49 2.09
N LEU A 58 -12.13 6.88 3.09
CA LEU A 58 -13.47 6.30 2.99
C LEU A 58 -14.51 7.34 2.53
N GLU A 59 -14.35 8.58 2.96
CA GLU A 59 -15.17 9.72 2.55
C GLU A 59 -15.19 9.94 1.03
N GLN A 60 -14.05 9.74 0.35
CA GLN A 60 -13.93 9.87 -1.10
C GLN A 60 -14.71 8.77 -1.86
N TYR A 61 -15.10 7.71 -1.17
CA TYR A 61 -15.94 6.63 -1.70
C TYR A 61 -17.43 6.83 -1.42
N ARG A 62 -17.85 7.99 -0.89
CA ARG A 62 -19.27 8.39 -0.91
C ARG A 62 -19.75 8.46 -2.36
N SER A 63 -20.25 7.33 -2.86
CA SER A 63 -20.75 7.17 -4.22
C SER A 63 -22.15 7.76 -4.36
N ALA A 64 -22.79 7.55 -5.52
CA ALA A 64 -24.17 7.94 -5.72
C ALA A 64 -25.14 7.30 -4.68
N ILE A 65 -24.77 6.17 -4.06
CA ILE A 65 -25.64 5.36 -3.22
C ILE A 65 -25.39 5.59 -1.72
N LEU A 66 -24.16 5.97 -1.34
CA LEU A 66 -23.75 6.12 0.06
C LEU A 66 -23.86 7.58 0.52
N ASP A 67 -24.45 7.77 1.70
CA ASP A 67 -24.57 9.05 2.38
C ASP A 67 -23.44 9.25 3.41
N SER A 68 -23.07 8.20 4.14
CA SER A 68 -21.93 8.23 5.08
C SER A 68 -21.27 6.87 5.25
N LEU A 69 -19.95 6.89 5.52
CA LEU A 69 -19.11 5.72 5.79
C LEU A 69 -18.09 6.10 6.88
N LYS A 70 -18.33 5.69 8.13
CA LYS A 70 -17.50 6.09 9.29
C LYS A 70 -17.29 4.93 10.25
N PHE A 71 -16.22 4.96 11.05
CA PHE A 71 -16.08 3.98 12.13
C PHE A 71 -17.03 4.32 13.27
N SER A 72 -18.00 3.45 13.56
CA SER A 72 -18.79 3.52 14.80
C SER A 72 -18.05 2.91 15.98
N LYS A 73 -17.23 1.87 15.71
CA LYS A 73 -16.30 1.27 16.66
C LYS A 73 -15.00 0.96 15.94
N LEU A 74 -13.88 1.23 16.58
CA LEU A 74 -12.57 0.87 16.07
C LEU A 74 -11.66 0.56 17.25
N THR A 75 -11.38 -0.73 17.43
CA THR A 75 -10.27 -1.20 18.26
C THR A 75 -9.54 -2.31 17.51
N LEU A 76 -8.23 -2.39 17.70
CA LEU A 76 -7.38 -3.46 17.19
C LEU A 76 -7.50 -4.74 18.02
N GLY A 77 -8.04 -4.64 19.24
CA GLY A 77 -8.35 -5.77 20.10
C GLY A 77 -7.39 -5.90 21.28
N THR A 78 -7.51 -7.00 22.00
CA THR A 78 -6.70 -7.28 23.20
C THR A 78 -5.48 -8.15 22.91
N VAL A 79 -5.43 -8.78 21.73
CA VAL A 79 -4.31 -9.63 21.31
C VAL A 79 -3.25 -8.77 20.64
N ALA A 80 -2.06 -8.70 21.25
CA ALA A 80 -0.91 -8.00 20.69
C ALA A 80 -0.27 -8.78 19.53
N PRO A 81 0.36 -8.10 18.55
CA PRO A 81 1.18 -8.77 17.56
C PRO A 81 2.37 -9.46 18.22
N GLN A 82 2.91 -10.47 17.53
CA GLN A 82 4.11 -11.17 17.93
C GLN A 82 5.24 -10.83 16.97
N PHE A 83 6.33 -10.31 17.52
CA PHE A 83 7.58 -10.19 16.79
C PHE A 83 8.21 -11.58 16.65
N THR A 84 8.55 -11.94 15.41
CA THR A 84 9.13 -13.23 15.03
C THR A 84 10.58 -13.12 14.58
N GLY A 85 11.07 -11.90 14.34
CA GLY A 85 12.44 -11.62 13.96
C GLY A 85 12.76 -10.14 14.10
N VAL A 86 14.03 -9.82 14.28
CA VAL A 86 14.55 -8.45 14.28
C VAL A 86 15.85 -8.44 13.51
N SER A 87 16.02 -7.42 12.68
CA SER A 87 17.27 -7.15 11.99
C SER A 87 17.63 -5.69 12.13
N ILE A 88 18.90 -5.42 12.40
CA ILE A 88 19.45 -4.06 12.43
C ILE A 88 20.11 -3.82 11.08
N ILE A 89 19.74 -2.73 10.45
CA ILE A 89 20.32 -2.23 9.23
C ILE A 89 21.14 -1.02 9.65
N GLU A 90 22.46 -1.18 9.61
CA GLU A 90 23.38 -0.05 9.77
C GLU A 90 23.13 0.92 8.62
N ASP A 91 22.74 2.15 8.98
CA ASP A 91 22.61 3.26 8.04
C ASP A 91 23.94 4.03 8.01
N ASP A 92 23.93 5.26 7.50
CA ASP A 92 24.99 6.24 7.77
C ASP A 92 25.21 6.47 9.29
N GLU A 93 26.28 7.19 9.67
CA GLU A 93 26.62 7.48 11.07
C GLU A 93 25.54 8.26 11.84
N SER A 94 24.47 8.71 11.18
CA SER A 94 23.45 9.58 11.77
C SER A 94 22.16 8.88 12.17
N GLY A 95 22.01 7.57 11.89
CA GLY A 95 20.78 6.85 12.21
C GLY A 95 20.96 5.34 12.43
N ILE A 96 19.96 4.73 13.07
CA ILE A 96 19.85 3.28 13.22
C ILE A 96 18.51 2.84 12.64
N THR A 97 18.53 1.87 11.71
CA THR A 97 17.31 1.27 11.19
C THR A 97 17.12 -0.13 11.79
N MET A 98 15.92 -0.42 12.26
CA MET A 98 15.52 -1.70 12.83
C MET A 98 14.28 -2.21 12.11
N ASP A 99 14.37 -3.40 11.52
CA ASP A 99 13.24 -4.09 10.92
C ASP A 99 12.75 -5.20 11.86
N LEU A 100 11.47 -5.12 12.24
CA LEU A 100 10.76 -6.05 13.10
C LEU A 100 9.82 -6.91 12.24
N GLU A 101 10.10 -8.20 12.11
CA GLU A 101 9.16 -9.14 11.50
C GLU A 101 8.02 -9.41 12.47
N LEU A 102 6.77 -9.26 12.02
CA LEU A 102 5.59 -9.45 12.86
C LEU A 102 4.56 -10.39 12.24
N ASN A 103 3.91 -11.14 13.13
CA ASN A 103 2.70 -11.90 12.87
C ASN A 103 1.62 -11.46 13.85
N TRP A 104 0.40 -11.28 13.35
CA TRP A 104 -0.70 -10.81 14.16
C TRP A 104 -1.99 -11.48 13.74
N ASP A 105 -2.60 -12.20 14.67
CA ASP A 105 -3.96 -12.72 14.55
C ASP A 105 -4.82 -11.93 15.54
N ALA A 106 -5.44 -10.88 15.02
CA ALA A 106 -6.08 -9.85 15.83
C ALA A 106 -7.53 -10.22 16.16
N ASN A 107 -8.00 -9.73 17.30
CA ASN A 107 -9.41 -9.80 17.70
C ASN A 107 -10.07 -8.40 17.73
N PRO A 108 -10.13 -7.70 16.59
CA PRO A 108 -10.57 -6.31 16.54
C PRO A 108 -12.07 -6.19 16.83
N ASN A 109 -12.47 -5.01 17.32
CA ASN A 109 -13.85 -4.57 17.32
C ASN A 109 -13.97 -3.37 16.38
N LEU A 110 -14.01 -3.68 15.08
CA LEU A 110 -14.09 -2.70 14.02
C LEU A 110 -15.47 -2.78 13.37
N VAL A 111 -16.23 -1.70 13.47
CA VAL A 111 -17.56 -1.55 12.88
C VAL A 111 -17.61 -0.26 12.08
N LEU A 112 -17.82 -0.38 10.78
CA LEU A 112 -18.14 0.72 9.88
C LEU A 112 -19.65 0.91 9.89
N ASP A 113 -20.14 2.09 10.27
CA ASP A 113 -21.52 2.48 10.03
C ASP A 113 -21.64 3.01 8.61
N ILE A 114 -22.54 2.40 7.84
CA ILE A 114 -22.84 2.76 6.46
C ILE A 114 -24.27 3.25 6.43
N ARG A 115 -24.48 4.48 5.95
CA ARG A 115 -25.80 4.99 5.64
C ARG A 115 -25.94 5.15 4.15
N THR A 116 -27.01 4.60 3.59
CA THR A 116 -27.38 4.81 2.18
C THR A 116 -28.28 6.02 2.04
N LYS A 117 -28.33 6.62 0.85
CA LYS A 117 -29.24 7.75 0.57
C LYS A 117 -30.73 7.40 0.67
N LEU A 118 -31.06 6.12 0.71
CA LEU A 118 -32.42 5.61 0.95
C LEU A 118 -32.77 5.47 2.44
N GLY A 119 -31.86 5.88 3.35
CA GLY A 119 -32.08 5.85 4.79
C GLY A 119 -31.80 4.50 5.45
N LEU A 120 -31.22 3.53 4.73
CA LEU A 120 -30.80 2.25 5.31
C LEU A 120 -29.47 2.41 6.05
N SER A 121 -29.40 1.94 7.30
CA SER A 121 -28.15 1.78 8.05
C SER A 121 -27.73 0.32 8.01
N LEU A 122 -26.50 0.09 7.54
CA LEU A 122 -25.94 -1.23 7.30
C LEU A 122 -24.56 -1.30 7.97
N PRO A 123 -24.50 -1.60 9.27
CA PRO A 123 -23.23 -1.68 9.96
C PRO A 123 -22.43 -2.86 9.43
N ILE A 124 -21.19 -2.63 9.00
CA ILE A 124 -20.26 -3.66 8.55
C ILE A 124 -19.19 -3.89 9.61
N GLN A 125 -19.12 -5.11 10.10
CA GLN A 125 -18.06 -5.59 10.97
C GLN A 125 -16.88 -6.08 10.15
N VAL A 126 -15.66 -5.61 10.47
CA VAL A 126 -14.42 -6.24 10.02
C VAL A 126 -14.00 -7.25 11.08
N LYS A 127 -13.74 -8.48 10.65
CA LYS A 127 -13.35 -9.61 11.52
C LYS A 127 -12.14 -10.34 10.96
N ASP A 128 -11.59 -11.23 11.78
CA ASP A 128 -10.51 -12.16 11.40
C ASP A 128 -9.34 -11.43 10.75
N ILE A 129 -8.87 -10.33 11.36
CA ILE A 129 -7.73 -9.58 10.83
C ILE A 129 -6.46 -10.39 11.10
N GLY A 130 -5.94 -10.99 10.03
CA GLY A 130 -4.62 -11.63 10.02
C GLY A 130 -3.62 -10.73 9.31
N PHE A 131 -2.50 -10.44 9.96
CA PHE A 131 -1.44 -9.61 9.39
C PHE A 131 -0.06 -10.25 9.56
N THR A 132 0.69 -10.28 8.46
CA THR A 132 2.12 -10.60 8.46
C THR A 132 2.88 -9.55 7.66
N GLY A 133 3.95 -9.03 8.24
CA GLY A 133 4.76 -8.00 7.59
C GLY A 133 6.04 -7.67 8.33
N VAL A 134 6.75 -6.68 7.80
CA VAL A 134 7.99 -6.16 8.38
C VAL A 134 7.80 -4.71 8.75
N PHE A 135 7.79 -4.39 10.04
CA PHE A 135 7.66 -3.03 10.54
C PHE A 135 9.03 -2.43 10.77
N ARG A 136 9.30 -1.31 10.12
CA ARG A 136 10.57 -0.60 10.18
C ARG A 136 10.48 0.53 11.19
N LEU A 137 11.45 0.58 12.09
CA LEU A 137 11.75 1.69 12.98
C LEU A 137 13.07 2.33 12.54
N ILE A 138 13.13 3.66 12.53
CA ILE A 138 14.34 4.42 12.20
C ILE A 138 14.56 5.42 13.33
N PHE A 139 15.68 5.31 14.02
CA PHE A 139 16.08 6.20 15.10
C PHE A 139 17.04 7.23 14.51
N ARG A 140 16.59 8.47 14.33
CA ARG A 140 17.34 9.53 13.64
C ARG A 140 16.86 10.92 14.06
N PRO A 141 17.73 11.95 14.12
CA PRO A 141 19.19 11.84 14.14
C PRO A 141 19.68 11.22 15.45
N LEU A 142 20.84 10.56 15.43
CA LEU A 142 21.56 10.22 16.65
C LEU A 142 22.13 11.49 17.29
N VAL A 143 22.06 11.58 18.62
CA VAL A 143 22.51 12.74 19.39
C VAL A 143 23.25 12.30 20.65
N ASP A 144 24.01 13.20 21.27
CA ASP A 144 24.77 12.97 22.51
C ASP A 144 23.93 13.16 23.79
N GLN A 145 22.65 13.51 23.64
CA GLN A 145 21.68 13.61 24.73
C GLN A 145 20.81 12.35 24.83
N PHE A 146 20.63 11.80 26.03
CA PHE A 146 19.69 10.68 26.25
C PHE A 146 18.27 11.02 25.74
N PRO A 147 17.60 10.10 25.01
CA PRO A 147 17.92 8.67 24.84
C PRO A 147 18.87 8.34 23.66
N CYS A 148 19.64 9.33 23.19
CA CYS A 148 20.65 9.26 22.12
C CYS A 148 20.08 9.31 20.69
N PHE A 149 18.81 9.68 20.53
CA PHE A 149 18.17 9.94 19.24
C PHE A 149 17.09 11.02 19.37
N GLY A 150 16.97 11.87 18.34
CA GLY A 150 16.02 12.98 18.31
C GLY A 150 14.59 12.57 17.98
N ALA A 151 14.41 11.62 17.05
CA ALA A 151 13.09 11.13 16.65
C ALA A 151 13.10 9.64 16.32
N VAL A 152 11.91 9.05 16.32
CA VAL A 152 11.65 7.71 15.78
C VAL A 152 10.73 7.86 14.58
N CYS A 153 11.15 7.36 13.43
CA CYS A 153 10.28 7.17 12.28
C CYS A 153 9.80 5.73 12.23
N TYR A 154 8.56 5.51 11.81
CA TYR A 154 8.05 4.16 11.57
C TYR A 154 7.31 4.03 10.24
N SER A 155 7.39 2.84 9.66
CA SER A 155 6.80 2.49 8.37
C SER A 155 6.61 0.98 8.25
N LEU A 156 5.61 0.53 7.51
CA LEU A 156 5.49 -0.85 7.09
C LEU A 156 6.33 -1.07 5.82
N ARG A 157 7.42 -1.82 5.92
CA ARG A 157 8.32 -2.06 4.78
C ARG A 157 7.69 -2.98 3.73
N GLU A 158 7.06 -4.05 4.20
CA GLU A 158 6.50 -5.09 3.34
C GLU A 158 5.20 -5.59 3.99
N LYS A 159 4.09 -5.48 3.25
CA LYS A 159 2.85 -6.17 3.56
C LYS A 159 2.91 -7.54 2.90
N LYS A 160 3.19 -8.60 3.66
CA LYS A 160 3.20 -9.97 3.10
C LYS A 160 1.80 -10.56 3.01
N LYS A 161 0.95 -10.26 4.00
CA LYS A 161 -0.44 -10.71 4.03
C LYS A 161 -1.26 -9.82 4.95
N LEU A 162 -2.37 -9.29 4.46
CA LEU A 162 -3.42 -8.67 5.27
C LEU A 162 -4.72 -9.32 4.86
N ASP A 163 -5.27 -10.19 5.70
CA ASP A 163 -6.54 -10.85 5.47
C ASP A 163 -7.55 -10.33 6.48
N PHE A 164 -8.78 -10.12 6.05
CA PHE A 164 -9.89 -9.83 6.93
C PHE A 164 -11.20 -10.23 6.26
N LYS A 165 -12.26 -10.38 7.04
CA LYS A 165 -13.59 -10.69 6.56
C LYS A 165 -14.55 -9.56 6.89
N LEU A 166 -15.44 -9.26 5.96
CA LEU A 166 -16.54 -8.32 6.15
C LEU A 166 -17.82 -9.08 6.49
N LYS A 167 -18.53 -8.64 7.53
CA LYS A 167 -19.84 -9.19 7.91
C LYS A 167 -20.83 -8.06 8.15
N VAL A 168 -21.99 -8.13 7.52
CA VAL A 168 -23.10 -7.20 7.80
C VAL A 168 -23.74 -7.57 9.14
N VAL A 169 -23.97 -6.58 10.00
CA VAL A 169 -24.68 -6.80 11.26
C VAL A 169 -26.17 -7.00 10.97
N GLY A 170 -26.70 -8.18 11.30
CA GLY A 170 -28.13 -8.49 11.12
C GLY A 170 -28.54 -8.96 9.72
N GLY A 171 -27.58 -9.24 8.82
CA GLY A 171 -27.85 -9.74 7.47
C GLY A 171 -26.64 -10.43 6.84
N GLU A 172 -26.77 -10.84 5.58
CA GLU A 172 -25.69 -11.43 4.79
C GLU A 172 -24.95 -10.37 3.95
N ILE A 173 -23.65 -10.54 3.75
CA ILE A 173 -22.83 -9.64 2.92
C ILE A 173 -23.28 -9.64 1.43
N SER A 174 -23.87 -10.75 0.98
CA SER A 174 -24.48 -10.93 -0.34
C SER A 174 -25.59 -9.91 -0.64
N SER A 175 -26.16 -9.29 0.39
CA SER A 175 -27.18 -8.23 0.26
C SER A 175 -26.60 -6.89 -0.24
N LEU A 176 -25.27 -6.75 -0.31
CA LEU A 176 -24.59 -5.52 -0.70
C LEU A 176 -23.62 -5.74 -1.87
N PRO A 177 -24.14 -6.02 -3.09
CA PRO A 177 -23.30 -6.27 -4.26
C PRO A 177 -22.38 -5.07 -4.54
N GLY A 178 -21.08 -5.34 -4.67
CA GLY A 178 -20.03 -4.37 -4.97
C GLY A 178 -19.54 -3.50 -3.79
N ILE A 179 -20.31 -3.36 -2.72
CA ILE A 179 -19.93 -2.50 -1.58
C ILE A 179 -18.86 -3.17 -0.71
N SER A 180 -18.95 -4.49 -0.49
CA SER A 180 -17.95 -5.24 0.28
C SER A 180 -16.56 -5.09 -0.32
N ASP A 181 -16.47 -5.29 -1.64
CA ASP A 181 -15.22 -5.31 -2.38
C ASP A 181 -14.63 -3.90 -2.45
N ALA A 182 -15.50 -2.88 -2.59
CA ALA A 182 -15.09 -1.48 -2.53
C ALA A 182 -14.51 -1.11 -1.16
N ILE A 183 -15.13 -1.56 -0.06
CA ILE A 183 -14.63 -1.30 1.30
C ILE A 183 -13.32 -2.03 1.55
N GLU A 184 -13.24 -3.31 1.18
CA GLU A 184 -12.03 -4.09 1.31
C GLU A 184 -10.86 -3.44 0.56
N ARG A 185 -11.10 -3.06 -0.69
CA ARG A 185 -10.13 -2.32 -1.51
C ARG A 185 -9.73 -1.01 -0.85
N THR A 186 -10.69 -0.24 -0.35
CA THR A 186 -10.42 1.06 0.29
C THR A 186 -9.53 0.91 1.52
N ILE A 187 -9.81 -0.07 2.38
CA ILE A 187 -8.99 -0.33 3.57
C ILE A 187 -7.57 -0.71 3.15
N ARG A 188 -7.42 -1.60 2.16
CA ARG A 188 -6.11 -2.02 1.64
C ARG A 188 -5.33 -0.84 1.06
N ASP A 189 -5.97 -0.05 0.20
CA ASP A 189 -5.38 1.12 -0.46
C ASP A 189 -4.99 2.19 0.58
N ALA A 190 -5.80 2.42 1.62
CA ALA A 190 -5.50 3.37 2.68
C ALA A 190 -4.31 2.93 3.55
N VAL A 191 -4.22 1.65 3.92
CA VAL A 191 -3.05 1.11 4.65
C VAL A 191 -1.79 1.26 3.80
N GLU A 192 -1.88 0.94 2.50
CA GLU A 192 -0.77 1.06 1.57
C GLU A 192 -0.30 2.51 1.42
N ASP A 193 -1.21 3.46 1.27
CA ASP A 193 -0.83 4.86 1.10
C ASP A 193 -0.32 5.53 2.38
N THR A 194 -0.83 5.13 3.55
CA THR A 194 -0.58 5.88 4.79
C THR A 194 0.50 5.30 5.69
N LEU A 195 0.79 4.00 5.57
CA LEU A 195 1.72 3.30 6.47
C LEU A 195 2.86 2.58 5.74
N THR A 196 2.70 2.21 4.46
CA THR A 196 3.72 1.44 3.74
C THR A 196 4.87 2.33 3.24
N TRP A 197 6.09 1.80 3.28
CA TRP A 197 7.27 2.47 2.74
C TRP A 197 7.03 2.94 1.30
N PRO A 198 7.38 4.18 0.92
CA PRO A 198 8.29 5.12 1.62
C PRO A 198 7.64 6.03 2.66
N VAL A 199 6.35 5.88 2.96
CA VAL A 199 5.69 6.71 3.97
C VAL A 199 6.24 6.38 5.34
N ARG A 200 6.71 7.42 6.04
CA ARG A 200 7.29 7.33 7.36
C ARG A 200 6.58 8.32 8.28
N LYS A 201 6.04 7.81 9.38
CA LYS A 201 5.45 8.64 10.43
C LYS A 201 6.55 9.03 11.40
N VAL A 202 6.70 10.33 11.64
CA VAL A 202 7.76 10.88 12.48
C VAL A 202 7.21 11.12 13.88
N VAL A 203 7.87 10.57 14.89
CA VAL A 203 7.57 10.79 16.31
C VAL A 203 8.78 11.48 16.95
N PRO A 204 8.70 12.79 17.20
CA PRO A 204 9.73 13.51 17.94
C PRO A 204 9.89 12.95 19.35
N ILE A 205 11.13 12.68 19.75
CA ILE A 205 11.49 12.21 21.10
C ILE A 205 12.14 13.33 21.90
N LEU A 206 12.98 14.13 21.25
CA LEU A 206 13.54 15.37 21.78
C LEU A 206 12.99 16.56 21.00
N PRO A 207 12.91 17.76 21.60
CA PRO A 207 12.54 18.97 20.88
C PRO A 207 13.49 19.24 19.71
N GLY A 208 12.94 19.52 18.52
CA GLY A 208 13.74 19.76 17.32
C GLY A 208 12.87 19.90 16.06
N ASP A 209 13.50 20.33 14.97
CA ASP A 209 12.89 20.27 13.64
C ASP A 209 13.27 18.94 12.99
N TYR A 210 12.25 18.17 12.61
CA TYR A 210 12.38 16.86 11.97
C TYR A 210 11.63 16.80 10.63
N SER A 211 11.29 17.96 10.05
CA SER A 211 10.56 17.99 8.78
C SER A 211 11.36 17.40 7.62
N ASP A 212 12.69 17.27 7.72
CA ASP A 212 13.52 16.54 6.75
C ASP A 212 13.30 15.02 6.79
N LEU A 213 12.86 14.48 7.93
CA LEU A 213 12.48 13.09 8.10
C LEU A 213 11.09 12.78 7.53
N GLU A 214 10.32 13.76 7.08
CA GLU A 214 9.05 13.49 6.41
C GLU A 214 9.28 13.06 4.95
N LEU A 215 8.34 12.31 4.37
CA LEU A 215 8.36 12.00 2.95
C LEU A 215 7.98 13.26 2.16
N LYS A 216 8.80 13.63 1.17
CA LYS A 216 8.58 14.83 0.35
C LYS A 216 8.60 14.49 -1.13
N PRO A 217 7.86 15.23 -1.97
CA PRO A 217 8.01 15.17 -3.42
C PRO A 217 9.47 15.42 -3.84
N VAL A 218 9.98 14.56 -4.73
CA VAL A 218 11.33 14.64 -5.30
C VAL A 218 11.32 14.94 -6.80
N GLY A 219 10.17 14.86 -7.46
CA GLY A 219 10.01 15.18 -8.87
C GLY A 219 8.62 14.85 -9.41
N THR A 220 8.45 15.02 -10.72
CA THR A 220 7.24 14.65 -11.46
C THR A 220 7.57 13.54 -12.46
N LEU A 221 6.65 12.62 -12.68
CA LEU A 221 6.69 11.64 -13.75
C LEU A 221 5.63 12.01 -14.80
N GLU A 222 6.06 12.23 -16.03
CA GLU A 222 5.16 12.39 -17.17
C GLU A 222 4.96 11.03 -17.85
N VAL A 223 3.70 10.70 -18.11
CA VAL A 223 3.31 9.44 -18.73
C VAL A 223 2.40 9.75 -19.89
N LYS A 224 2.79 9.33 -21.08
CA LYS A 224 1.89 9.24 -22.21
C LYS A 224 1.37 7.82 -22.33
N LEU A 225 0.07 7.68 -22.15
CA LEU A 225 -0.65 6.46 -22.44
C LEU A 225 -0.98 6.46 -23.94
N VAL A 226 -0.33 5.59 -24.71
CA VAL A 226 -0.50 5.58 -26.16
C VAL A 226 -1.55 4.58 -26.60
N GLN A 227 -1.33 3.28 -26.39
CA GLN A 227 -2.25 2.27 -26.90
C GLN A 227 -2.16 0.95 -26.12
N ALA A 228 -3.16 0.09 -26.26
CA ALA A 228 -3.08 -1.31 -25.91
C ALA A 228 -3.36 -2.19 -27.14
N ARG A 229 -2.98 -3.47 -27.07
CA ARG A 229 -3.25 -4.45 -28.10
C ARG A 229 -3.63 -5.81 -27.52
N ASP A 230 -4.41 -6.55 -28.29
CA ASP A 230 -4.81 -7.92 -27.98
C ASP A 230 -5.42 -8.08 -26.58
N LEU A 231 -6.20 -7.06 -26.15
CA LEU A 231 -6.87 -7.11 -24.85
C LEU A 231 -7.82 -8.30 -24.79
N THR A 232 -7.86 -8.96 -23.62
CA THR A 232 -8.88 -10.00 -23.38
C THR A 232 -10.26 -9.38 -23.36
N ASN A 233 -11.13 -9.83 -24.27
CA ASN A 233 -12.53 -9.44 -24.29
C ASN A 233 -13.25 -9.96 -23.03
N LYS A 234 -14.01 -9.09 -22.36
CA LYS A 234 -14.87 -9.44 -21.22
C LYS A 234 -16.34 -9.50 -21.59
N ASP A 235 -16.74 -8.87 -22.69
CA ASP A 235 -18.12 -8.83 -23.11
C ASP A 235 -18.58 -10.15 -23.76
N LEU A 236 -19.82 -10.53 -23.44
CA LEU A 236 -20.52 -11.64 -24.09
C LEU A 236 -21.01 -11.27 -25.50
N VAL A 237 -21.33 -9.99 -25.72
CA VAL A 237 -21.84 -9.45 -26.99
C VAL A 237 -21.05 -8.19 -27.32
N GLY A 238 -20.32 -8.21 -28.44
CA GLY A 238 -19.41 -7.12 -28.82
C GLY A 238 -18.00 -7.36 -28.29
N LYS A 239 -17.23 -6.29 -28.19
CA LYS A 239 -15.91 -6.23 -27.56
C LYS A 239 -16.00 -5.25 -26.39
N SER A 240 -15.12 -5.46 -25.42
CA SER A 240 -14.86 -4.53 -24.34
C SER A 240 -14.70 -3.08 -24.80
N ASP A 241 -15.10 -2.18 -23.90
CA ASP A 241 -14.98 -0.73 -23.92
C ASP A 241 -13.82 -0.31 -22.97
N PRO A 242 -12.54 -0.49 -23.33
CA PRO A 242 -11.44 -0.35 -22.39
C PRO A 242 -11.12 1.10 -22.00
N PHE A 243 -10.70 1.26 -20.74
CA PHE A 243 -10.04 2.46 -20.22
C PHE A 243 -8.94 2.09 -19.22
N ALA A 244 -8.01 3.02 -19.00
CA ALA A 244 -6.87 2.85 -18.10
C ALA A 244 -7.03 3.68 -16.82
N ILE A 245 -6.65 3.11 -15.68
CA ILE A 245 -6.38 3.82 -14.44
C ILE A 245 -4.89 3.72 -14.15
N LEU A 246 -4.25 4.87 -13.96
CA LEU A 246 -2.83 5.01 -13.70
C LEU A 246 -2.60 5.67 -12.34
N TYR A 247 -1.63 5.17 -11.56
CA TYR A 247 -1.26 5.76 -10.28
C TYR A 247 0.11 5.31 -9.77
N ILE A 248 0.79 6.18 -9.02
CA ILE A 248 1.92 5.79 -8.15
C ILE A 248 1.42 5.39 -6.76
N ARG A 249 0.36 6.06 -6.29
CA ARG A 249 -0.24 5.89 -4.97
C ARG A 249 -1.72 5.50 -5.11
N PRO A 250 -2.22 4.48 -4.40
CA PRO A 250 -3.52 3.88 -4.67
C PRO A 250 -4.70 4.65 -4.06
N LEU A 251 -4.56 5.94 -3.77
CA LEU A 251 -5.69 6.79 -3.37
C LEU A 251 -6.39 7.41 -4.57
N ARG A 252 -7.73 7.46 -4.54
CA ARG A 252 -8.58 7.83 -5.67
C ARG A 252 -8.27 9.22 -6.23
N ASP A 253 -8.00 10.19 -5.37
CA ASP A 253 -7.62 11.57 -5.74
C ASP A 253 -6.25 11.67 -6.44
N ARG A 254 -5.40 10.64 -6.29
CA ARG A 254 -4.09 10.53 -6.94
C ARG A 254 -4.10 9.65 -8.19
N MET A 255 -5.23 8.98 -8.48
CA MET A 255 -5.40 8.20 -9.71
C MET A 255 -5.74 9.11 -10.89
N LYS A 256 -5.27 8.71 -12.07
CA LYS A 256 -5.64 9.32 -13.34
C LYS A 256 -6.37 8.28 -14.20
N THR A 257 -7.47 8.68 -14.81
CA THR A 257 -8.31 7.81 -15.63
C THR A 257 -8.29 8.30 -17.07
N SER A 258 -8.06 7.41 -18.03
CA SER A 258 -8.14 7.71 -19.45
C SER A 258 -9.59 7.81 -19.92
N LYS A 259 -9.78 8.21 -21.17
CA LYS A 259 -11.04 8.02 -21.88
C LYS A 259 -11.35 6.54 -22.05
N ILE A 260 -12.64 6.25 -22.09
CA ILE A 260 -13.19 4.96 -22.51
C ILE A 260 -13.21 4.94 -24.04
N ILE A 261 -12.72 3.86 -24.63
CA ILE A 261 -12.75 3.63 -26.08
C ILE A 261 -13.68 2.46 -26.34
N ASN A 262 -14.75 2.70 -27.10
CA ASN A 262 -15.81 1.72 -27.22
C ASN A 262 -15.47 0.61 -28.22
N ASN A 263 -15.76 -0.63 -27.85
CA ASN A 263 -15.79 -1.83 -28.68
C ASN A 263 -14.48 -2.06 -29.45
N ASP A 264 -13.36 -1.93 -28.75
CA ASP A 264 -12.03 -2.07 -29.32
C ASP A 264 -11.04 -2.76 -28.37
N LEU A 265 -10.44 -3.87 -28.82
CA LEU A 265 -9.41 -4.60 -28.08
C LEU A 265 -8.00 -4.08 -28.36
N ASN A 266 -7.86 -3.08 -29.24
CA ASN A 266 -6.60 -2.42 -29.58
C ASN A 266 -6.72 -0.89 -29.46
N PRO A 267 -7.18 -0.37 -28.30
CA PRO A 267 -7.48 1.05 -28.13
C PRO A 267 -6.23 1.92 -28.27
N ILE A 268 -6.40 3.11 -28.86
CA ILE A 268 -5.37 4.15 -28.95
C ILE A 268 -5.87 5.41 -28.22
N TRP A 269 -5.27 5.71 -27.06
CA TRP A 269 -5.65 6.85 -26.22
C TRP A 269 -4.89 8.14 -26.58
N ASN A 270 -3.56 8.06 -26.71
CA ASN A 270 -2.66 9.23 -26.84
C ASN A 270 -2.93 10.32 -25.77
N GLU A 271 -3.01 9.93 -24.51
CA GLU A 271 -3.29 10.83 -23.38
C GLU A 271 -2.06 11.04 -22.50
N HIS A 272 -1.90 12.25 -21.97
CA HIS A 272 -0.78 12.63 -21.12
C HIS A 272 -1.23 12.79 -19.66
N PHE A 273 -0.43 12.27 -18.74
CA PHE A 273 -0.67 12.30 -17.30
C PHE A 273 0.60 12.68 -16.55
N GLU A 274 0.44 13.38 -15.43
CA GLU A 274 1.52 13.75 -14.52
C GLU A 274 1.28 13.15 -13.14
N PHE A 275 2.37 12.66 -12.53
CA PHE A 275 2.35 12.07 -11.19
C PHE A 275 3.48 12.65 -10.33
N ILE A 276 3.19 12.97 -9.08
CA ILE A 276 4.20 13.33 -8.10
C ILE A 276 4.97 12.07 -7.69
N VAL A 277 6.30 12.15 -7.72
CA VAL A 277 7.23 11.12 -7.25
C VAL A 277 7.81 11.56 -5.91
N GLU A 278 7.85 10.66 -4.93
CA GLU A 278 8.38 10.91 -3.58
C GLU A 278 9.57 10.01 -3.24
N ASP A 279 9.63 8.80 -3.81
CA ASP A 279 10.79 7.90 -3.71
C ASP A 279 10.94 7.08 -4.98
N ILE A 280 11.89 7.49 -5.83
CA ILE A 280 12.21 6.80 -7.09
C ILE A 280 12.65 5.35 -6.88
N ASN A 281 13.26 5.02 -5.73
CA ASN A 281 13.86 3.72 -5.51
C ASN A 281 12.83 2.63 -5.23
N THR A 282 11.71 2.98 -4.61
CA THR A 282 10.72 2.00 -4.15
C THR A 282 9.34 2.17 -4.74
N GLN A 283 8.99 3.35 -5.26
CA GLN A 283 7.69 3.56 -5.89
C GLN A 283 7.63 2.94 -7.29
N ASN A 284 6.40 2.60 -7.70
CA ASN A 284 6.08 2.04 -9.02
C ASN A 284 4.93 2.83 -9.63
N LEU A 285 4.99 3.09 -10.93
CA LEU A 285 3.81 3.45 -11.70
C LEU A 285 3.00 2.18 -11.94
N THR A 286 1.75 2.15 -11.49
CA THR A 286 0.80 1.08 -11.76
C THR A 286 -0.16 1.52 -12.86
N VAL A 287 -0.41 0.62 -13.81
CA VAL A 287 -1.42 0.78 -14.87
C VAL A 287 -2.39 -0.39 -14.78
N LYS A 288 -3.68 -0.08 -14.72
CA LYS A 288 -4.76 -1.07 -14.73
C LYS A 288 -5.72 -0.76 -15.86
N ILE A 289 -6.07 -1.76 -16.65
CA ILE A 289 -7.04 -1.65 -17.74
C ILE A 289 -8.33 -2.31 -17.30
N TYR A 290 -9.41 -1.56 -17.41
CA TYR A 290 -10.76 -1.96 -17.08
C TYR A 290 -11.64 -1.93 -18.31
N ASP A 291 -12.71 -2.70 -18.26
CA ASP A 291 -13.83 -2.67 -19.21
C ASP A 291 -15.01 -1.93 -18.59
N ASP A 292 -15.58 -0.94 -19.27
CA ASP A 292 -16.78 -0.23 -18.82
C ASP A 292 -17.99 -0.53 -19.72
N ASP A 293 -18.80 -1.51 -19.31
CA ASP A 293 -20.03 -1.88 -20.02
C ASP A 293 -21.20 -0.90 -19.78
N GLY A 294 -21.00 0.13 -18.96
CA GLY A 294 -21.98 1.17 -18.62
C GLY A 294 -23.17 0.71 -17.78
N VAL A 295 -23.25 -0.58 -17.43
CA VAL A 295 -24.39 -1.18 -16.70
C VAL A 295 -23.95 -1.69 -15.33
N GLN A 296 -22.77 -2.31 -15.25
CA GLN A 296 -22.22 -2.89 -14.03
C GLN A 296 -20.96 -2.15 -13.57
N ALA A 297 -20.40 -2.61 -12.45
CA ALA A 297 -19.09 -2.11 -12.03
C ALA A 297 -18.04 -2.59 -13.02
N SER A 298 -17.17 -1.67 -13.46
CA SER A 298 -16.15 -1.94 -14.47
C SER A 298 -15.25 -3.14 -14.10
N GLU A 299 -15.02 -4.05 -15.05
CA GLU A 299 -14.28 -5.29 -14.81
C GLU A 299 -12.79 -5.13 -15.15
N LEU A 300 -11.88 -5.62 -14.29
CA LEU A 300 -10.45 -5.60 -14.59
C LEU A 300 -10.10 -6.57 -15.74
N ILE A 301 -9.52 -6.04 -16.81
CA ILE A 301 -8.93 -6.81 -17.92
C ILE A 301 -7.54 -7.32 -17.51
N GLY A 302 -6.68 -6.40 -17.08
CA GLY A 302 -5.31 -6.69 -16.67
C GLY A 302 -4.59 -5.50 -16.07
N CYS A 303 -3.42 -5.75 -15.50
CA CYS A 303 -2.59 -4.73 -14.86
C CYS A 303 -1.10 -4.93 -15.15
N ALA A 304 -0.32 -3.85 -15.00
CA ALA A 304 1.12 -3.84 -15.14
C ALA A 304 1.76 -2.79 -14.23
N GLN A 305 3.06 -2.93 -13.97
CA GLN A 305 3.85 -1.99 -13.19
C GLN A 305 5.17 -1.64 -13.84
N VAL A 306 5.58 -0.38 -13.66
CA VAL A 306 6.91 0.13 -14.02
C VAL A 306 7.59 0.60 -12.74
N ARG A 307 8.74 0.01 -12.42
CA ARG A 307 9.53 0.46 -11.28
C ARG A 307 10.21 1.78 -11.64
N LEU A 308 10.02 2.81 -10.81
CA LEU A 308 10.52 4.14 -11.13
C LEU A 308 12.05 4.19 -11.18
N LYS A 309 12.72 3.36 -10.36
CA LYS A 309 14.18 3.18 -10.39
C LYS A 309 14.76 2.67 -11.72
N ASP A 310 13.92 2.07 -12.57
CA ASP A 310 14.33 1.55 -13.89
C ASP A 310 14.18 2.63 -14.98
N LEU A 311 13.75 3.84 -14.61
CA LEU A 311 13.62 5.01 -15.48
C LEU A 311 14.84 5.93 -15.30
N GLN A 312 15.27 6.54 -16.41
CA GLN A 312 16.36 7.51 -16.38
C GLN A 312 15.78 8.93 -16.39
N PRO A 313 16.19 9.79 -15.44
CA PRO A 313 15.80 11.19 -15.42
C PRO A 313 16.10 11.92 -16.74
N GLY A 314 15.14 12.67 -17.26
CA GLY A 314 15.25 13.47 -18.49
C GLY A 314 15.26 12.63 -19.79
N LYS A 315 15.05 11.32 -19.72
CA LYS A 315 14.99 10.45 -20.90
C LYS A 315 13.62 9.84 -21.07
N VAL A 316 13.15 9.86 -22.31
CA VAL A 316 11.97 9.12 -22.73
C VAL A 316 12.31 7.62 -22.77
N LYS A 317 11.45 6.79 -22.20
CA LYS A 317 11.51 5.34 -22.32
C LYS A 317 10.20 4.83 -22.93
N ASP A 318 10.30 4.23 -24.11
CA ASP A 318 9.18 3.54 -24.76
C ASP A 318 9.14 2.08 -24.34
N ILE A 319 8.02 1.63 -23.80
CA ILE A 319 7.87 0.26 -23.27
C ILE A 319 6.51 -0.34 -23.60
N TRP A 320 6.55 -1.59 -24.05
CA TRP A 320 5.38 -2.46 -24.02
C TRP A 320 5.36 -3.23 -22.71
N LEU A 321 4.25 -3.13 -21.98
CA LEU A 321 3.99 -3.78 -20.71
C LEU A 321 3.03 -4.93 -20.92
N LYS A 322 3.48 -6.14 -20.60
CA LYS A 322 2.60 -7.32 -20.61
C LYS A 322 1.60 -7.24 -19.46
N LEU A 323 0.32 -7.44 -19.78
CA LEU A 323 -0.73 -7.45 -18.76
C LEU A 323 -0.78 -8.77 -18.00
N VAL A 324 -0.90 -8.66 -16.67
CA VAL A 324 -1.15 -9.78 -15.77
C VAL A 324 -2.47 -9.63 -15.04
N LYS A 325 -3.02 -10.73 -14.51
CA LYS A 325 -4.27 -10.73 -13.74
C LYS A 325 -4.12 -9.99 -12.40
N ASP A 326 -2.98 -10.20 -11.75
CA ASP A 326 -2.67 -9.75 -10.41
C ASP A 326 -1.17 -9.48 -10.33
N LEU A 327 -0.78 -8.39 -9.65
CA LEU A 327 0.60 -7.98 -9.47
C LEU A 327 1.31 -8.82 -8.39
N GLU A 328 0.58 -9.36 -7.41
CA GLU A 328 1.12 -10.18 -6.31
C GLU A 328 1.29 -11.66 -6.71
N VAL A 329 0.42 -12.17 -7.60
CA VAL A 329 0.38 -13.59 -7.97
C VAL A 329 0.73 -13.78 -9.46
N GLN A 330 2.03 -13.80 -9.77
CA GLN A 330 2.53 -14.13 -11.12
C GLN A 330 2.55 -15.65 -11.41
N ARG A 331 1.46 -16.36 -11.08
CA ARG A 331 1.28 -17.78 -11.45
C ARG A 331 0.40 -17.96 -12.68
N ASP A 332 -0.27 -16.90 -13.13
CA ASP A 332 -1.14 -16.94 -14.31
C ASP A 332 -0.28 -16.88 -15.59
N LYS A 333 -0.35 -17.94 -16.42
CA LYS A 333 0.29 -17.99 -17.74
C LYS A 333 -0.64 -17.50 -18.85
N LYS A 334 -1.88 -17.11 -18.53
CA LYS A 334 -2.86 -16.66 -19.51
C LYS A 334 -2.45 -15.30 -20.07
N ASP A 335 -2.37 -15.23 -21.39
CA ASP A 335 -2.14 -13.98 -22.11
C ASP A 335 -3.36 -13.07 -21.97
N ARG A 336 -3.12 -11.80 -21.65
CA ARG A 336 -4.17 -10.79 -21.44
C ARG A 336 -4.01 -9.57 -22.35
N GLY A 337 -3.08 -9.64 -23.29
CA GLY A 337 -2.68 -8.54 -24.14
C GLY A 337 -1.47 -7.79 -23.60
N GLU A 338 -1.04 -6.79 -24.36
CA GLU A 338 0.09 -5.93 -24.04
C GLU A 338 -0.33 -4.46 -24.16
N ILE A 339 0.19 -3.60 -23.30
CA ILE A 339 -0.01 -2.15 -23.38
C ILE A 339 1.27 -1.51 -23.88
N SER A 340 1.21 -0.67 -24.90
CA SER A 340 2.29 0.26 -25.22
C SER A 340 2.09 1.52 -24.40
N ALA A 341 2.96 1.72 -23.42
CA ALA A 341 3.25 3.05 -22.95
C ALA A 341 4.41 3.57 -23.82
N SER A 342 4.09 4.17 -24.97
CA SER A 342 5.07 4.97 -25.70
C SER A 342 5.14 6.33 -25.00
N GLU A 343 6.33 6.69 -24.55
CA GLU A 343 6.67 7.88 -23.77
C GLU A 343 6.27 7.82 -22.28
N ALA A 344 6.89 6.91 -21.52
CA ALA A 344 7.25 7.25 -20.14
C ALA A 344 8.44 8.22 -20.20
N HIS A 345 8.14 9.52 -20.34
CA HIS A 345 9.14 10.57 -20.15
C HIS A 345 9.19 10.89 -18.66
N LEU A 346 10.13 10.28 -17.94
CA LEU A 346 10.46 10.79 -16.61
C LEU A 346 11.29 12.06 -16.81
N GLU A 347 10.65 13.20 -17.05
CA GLU A 347 11.32 14.48 -16.80
C GLU A 347 11.41 14.64 -15.28
N ILE A 348 12.56 14.29 -14.69
CA ILE A 348 12.85 14.81 -13.35
C ILE A 348 13.08 16.30 -13.55
N VAL A 349 12.00 17.06 -13.46
CA VAL A 349 12.09 18.45 -13.05
C VAL A 349 12.58 18.37 -11.62
N GLU A 350 13.88 18.59 -11.44
CA GLU A 350 14.47 18.83 -10.14
C GLU A 350 13.63 19.96 -9.52
N ILE A 351 12.77 19.64 -8.55
CA ILE A 351 12.05 20.67 -7.81
C ILE A 351 13.15 21.40 -7.04
N SER A 352 13.59 22.49 -7.64
CA SER A 352 14.63 23.36 -7.15
C SER A 352 14.47 23.52 -5.64
N ARG A 353 15.51 23.15 -4.89
CA ARG A 353 15.76 23.75 -3.57
C ARG A 353 15.52 25.25 -3.72
N ASN A 354 14.65 25.79 -2.87
CA ASN A 354 14.21 27.19 -2.77
C ASN A 354 12.98 27.57 -3.62
N ARG A 355 11.79 27.39 -3.02
CA ARG A 355 10.76 28.44 -2.99
C ARG A 355 9.66 28.16 -1.95
N PHE A 356 10.04 28.04 -0.67
CA PHE A 356 9.13 28.35 0.43
C PHE A 356 9.78 29.40 1.33
N GLY A 357 9.38 30.65 1.07
CA GLY A 357 9.40 31.84 1.92
C GLY A 357 10.48 32.00 2.98
N ALA A 358 11.50 32.77 2.66
CA ALA A 358 11.81 33.92 3.53
C ALA A 358 10.69 34.95 3.33
N LYS A 359 9.93 35.23 4.39
CA LYS A 359 9.37 36.53 4.70
C LYS A 359 9.25 36.68 6.19
#